data_AF-A0A7E5VH06-F1
#
_entry.id   AF-A0A7E5VH06-F1
#
_cell.length_a   1.000
_cell.length_b   1.000
_cell.length_c   1.000
_cell.angle_alpha   90.00
_cell.angle_beta   90.00
_cell.angle_gamma   90.00
#
_symmetry.space_group_name_H-M   'P 1'
#
loop_
_entity.id
_entity.type
_entity.pdbx_description
1 polymer ?
#
loop_
_entity_poly.entity_id
_entity_poly.type
_entity_poly.pdbx_seq_one_letter_code
_entity_poly.pdbx_strand_id
1 'polypeptide(L)'
;MPRAASATAALLTATLALLAALVACVEEECVDWEGKSVPHGLLYVPGPGVCSLCVCYHSEPKWCKAIYCDPPYFCKKFRVGERCCEFECLDPPGEDTRYRERQRLRALILAGNSSATHPGPSAELKAGISLLAVAVARFV
;
A
#
# COMPACT_ATOMS: atom_id res chain seq x y z
N MET A 1 -60.00 -4.41 15.56
CA MET A 1 -58.99 -3.53 14.91
C MET A 1 -57.67 -3.27 15.68
N PRO A 2 -57.34 -3.82 16.87
CA PRO A 2 -56.10 -3.48 17.58
C PRO A 2 -54.84 -4.28 17.15
N ARG A 3 -54.99 -5.44 16.49
CA ARG A 3 -53.86 -6.32 16.11
C ARG A 3 -52.96 -5.74 15.00
N ALA A 4 -53.50 -4.95 14.09
CA ALA A 4 -52.74 -4.36 12.97
C ALA A 4 -51.79 -3.23 13.41
N ALA A 5 -52.18 -2.45 14.43
CA ALA A 5 -51.34 -1.40 15.02
C ALA A 5 -50.17 -1.96 15.84
N SER A 6 -50.35 -3.14 16.45
CA SER A 6 -49.32 -3.81 17.23
C SER A 6 -48.24 -4.45 16.33
N ALA A 7 -48.63 -5.03 15.19
CA ALA A 7 -47.70 -5.65 14.24
C ALA A 7 -46.81 -4.61 13.52
N THR A 8 -47.37 -3.45 13.18
CA THR A 8 -46.63 -2.34 12.53
C THR A 8 -45.61 -1.72 13.46
N ALA A 9 -45.97 -1.51 14.73
CA ALA A 9 -45.03 -1.03 15.75
C ALA A 9 -43.86 -2.00 15.98
N ALA A 10 -44.13 -3.31 16.05
CA ALA A 10 -43.09 -4.32 16.22
C ALA A 10 -42.12 -4.40 15.03
N LEU A 11 -42.63 -4.22 13.81
CA LEU A 11 -41.81 -4.22 12.59
C LEU A 11 -40.91 -2.97 12.53
N LEU A 12 -41.43 -1.81 12.94
CA LEU A 12 -40.67 -0.56 13.04
C LEU A 12 -39.56 -0.64 14.10
N THR A 13 -39.83 -1.24 15.27
CA THR A 13 -38.80 -1.41 16.29
C THR A 13 -37.72 -2.40 15.87
N ALA A 14 -38.09 -3.50 15.20
CA ALA A 14 -37.13 -4.47 14.69
C ALA A 14 -36.24 -3.89 13.58
N THR A 15 -36.82 -3.12 12.66
CA THR A 15 -36.04 -2.45 11.59
C THR A 15 -35.12 -1.38 12.15
N LEU A 16 -35.56 -0.58 13.14
CA LEU A 16 -34.72 0.42 13.79
C LEU A 16 -33.56 -0.22 14.57
N ALA A 17 -33.81 -1.33 15.28
CA ALA A 17 -32.77 -2.08 15.97
C ALA A 17 -31.73 -2.68 15.00
N LEU A 18 -32.20 -3.21 13.86
CA LEU A 18 -31.31 -3.71 12.81
C LEU A 18 -30.46 -2.60 12.19
N LEU A 19 -31.05 -1.43 11.91
CA LEU A 19 -30.32 -0.25 11.43
C LEU A 19 -29.27 0.21 12.44
N ALA A 20 -29.62 0.27 13.73
CA ALA A 20 -28.67 0.64 14.79
C ALA A 20 -27.50 -0.35 14.89
N ALA A 21 -27.77 -1.66 14.77
CA ALA A 21 -26.73 -2.69 14.74
C ALA A 21 -25.83 -2.56 13.51
N LEU A 22 -26.40 -2.27 12.33
CA LEU A 22 -25.63 -2.05 11.10
C LEU A 22 -24.71 -0.83 11.18
N VAL A 23 -25.17 0.27 11.77
CA VAL A 23 -24.36 1.48 11.97
C VAL A 23 -23.21 1.23 12.94
N ALA A 24 -23.42 0.43 13.99
CA ALA A 24 -22.36 0.09 14.94
C ALA A 24 -21.23 -0.76 14.34
N CYS A 25 -21.46 -1.40 13.19
CA CYS A 25 -20.47 -2.23 12.48
C CYS A 25 -19.68 -1.45 11.42
N VAL A 26 -20.02 -0.18 11.15
CA VAL A 26 -19.26 0.64 10.20
C VAL A 26 -18.01 1.16 10.89
N GLU A 27 -16.85 0.64 10.48
CA GLU A 27 -15.56 1.19 10.91
C GLU A 27 -15.27 2.50 10.19
N GLU A 28 -14.74 3.48 10.92
CA GLU A 28 -14.41 4.79 10.36
C GLU A 28 -13.17 4.70 9.47
N GLU A 29 -13.33 5.12 8.21
CA GLU A 29 -12.29 5.13 7.19
C GLU A 29 -11.43 6.41 7.26
N CYS A 30 -10.20 6.32 6.78
CA CYS A 30 -9.31 7.46 6.61
C CYS A 30 -9.37 7.98 5.17
N VAL A 31 -8.79 9.15 4.93
CA VAL A 31 -8.68 9.71 3.57
C VAL A 31 -7.20 9.85 3.23
N ASP A 32 -6.77 9.27 2.12
CA ASP A 32 -5.42 9.45 1.60
C ASP A 32 -5.22 10.85 0.99
N TRP A 33 -3.99 11.16 0.59
CA TRP A 33 -3.67 12.47 0.03
C TRP A 33 -4.37 12.73 -1.33
N GLU A 34 -4.80 11.69 -2.04
CA GLU A 34 -5.61 11.81 -3.27
C GLU A 34 -7.12 11.96 -2.99
N GLY A 35 -7.53 11.96 -1.73
CA GLY A 35 -8.95 12.05 -1.35
C GLY A 35 -9.69 10.70 -1.43
N LYS A 36 -8.99 9.58 -1.53
CA LYS A 36 -9.60 8.25 -1.56
C LYS A 36 -9.77 7.70 -0.15
N SER A 37 -10.84 6.94 0.02
CA SER A 37 -11.10 6.28 1.29
C SER A 37 -10.16 5.10 1.51
N VAL A 38 -9.61 5.03 2.72
CA VAL A 38 -8.71 3.97 3.19
C VAL A 38 -9.41 3.23 4.33
N PRO A 39 -9.74 1.94 4.13
CA PRO A 39 -10.31 1.10 5.17
C PRO A 39 -9.46 1.05 6.44
N HIS A 40 -10.13 0.87 7.57
CA HIS A 40 -9.50 0.64 8.86
C HIS A 40 -8.46 -0.50 8.78
N GLY A 41 -7.33 -0.33 9.47
CA GLY A 41 -6.25 -1.31 9.54
C GLY A 41 -5.31 -1.33 8.34
N LEU A 42 -5.59 -0.60 7.26
CA LEU A 42 -4.70 -0.52 6.09
C LEU A 42 -3.65 0.58 6.20
N LEU A 43 -2.55 0.38 5.50
CA LEU A 43 -1.44 1.33 5.41
C LEU A 43 -1.71 2.39 4.32
N TYR A 44 -1.44 3.66 4.64
CA TYR A 44 -1.61 4.78 3.73
C TYR A 44 -0.65 5.94 4.03
N VAL A 45 -0.60 6.90 3.11
CA VAL A 45 0.14 8.17 3.27
C VAL A 45 -0.89 9.27 3.55
N PRO A 46 -0.85 9.93 4.72
CA PRO A 46 -1.95 10.79 5.17
C PRO A 46 -1.97 12.19 4.57
N GLY A 47 -0.95 12.60 3.80
CA GLY A 47 -0.93 13.95 3.25
C GLY A 47 0.11 14.17 2.16
N PRO A 48 -0.02 15.29 1.42
CA PRO A 48 0.90 15.66 0.35
C PRO A 48 2.28 15.97 0.93
N GLY A 49 3.33 15.46 0.32
CA GLY A 49 4.72 15.63 0.75
C GLY A 49 5.07 14.97 2.08
N VAL A 50 4.10 14.34 2.77
CA VAL A 50 4.34 13.65 4.03
C VAL A 50 4.99 12.30 3.74
N CYS A 51 6.24 12.15 4.17
CA CYS A 51 6.99 10.90 4.04
C CYS A 51 6.82 10.00 5.26
N SER A 52 5.57 9.66 5.58
CA SER A 52 5.25 8.66 6.59
C SER A 52 4.19 7.70 6.08
N LEU A 53 4.42 6.41 6.29
CA LEU A 53 3.43 5.37 6.08
C LEU A 53 2.76 5.08 7.42
N CYS A 54 1.45 5.29 7.51
CA CYS A 54 0.66 5.13 8.74
C CYS A 54 -0.42 4.07 8.53
N VAL A 55 -0.88 3.47 9.62
CA VAL A 55 -2.08 2.62 9.63
C VAL A 55 -3.30 3.51 9.85
N CYS A 56 -4.38 3.29 9.11
CA CYS A 56 -5.65 3.91 9.37
C CYS A 56 -6.31 3.32 10.61
N TYR A 57 -6.61 4.13 11.62
CA TYR A 57 -7.28 3.70 12.84
C TYR A 57 -8.30 4.76 13.26
N HIS A 58 -9.59 4.44 13.10
CA HIS A 58 -10.71 5.31 13.47
C HIS A 58 -10.57 6.72 12.87
N SER A 59 -10.47 6.82 11.54
CA SER A 59 -10.23 8.08 10.80
C SER A 59 -8.91 8.82 11.12
N GLU A 60 -8.05 8.28 11.99
CA GLU A 60 -6.78 8.88 12.36
C GLU A 60 -5.57 8.05 11.88
N PRO A 61 -4.45 8.70 11.49
CA PRO A 61 -3.19 8.01 11.24
C PRO A 61 -2.54 7.57 12.56
N LYS A 62 -2.29 6.26 12.71
CA LYS A 62 -1.56 5.68 13.85
C LYS A 62 -0.38 4.82 13.40
N TRP A 63 0.53 4.52 14.33
CA TRP A 63 1.69 3.63 14.13
C TRP A 63 2.52 3.98 12.88
N CYS A 64 2.80 5.26 12.69
CA CYS A 64 3.50 5.77 11.52
C CYS A 64 4.99 5.42 11.51
N LYS A 65 5.49 5.05 10.32
CA LYS A 65 6.92 4.87 10.05
C LYS A 65 7.39 5.90 9.03
N ALA A 66 8.55 6.51 9.28
CA ALA A 66 9.18 7.43 8.33
C ALA A 66 9.68 6.69 7.08
N ILE A 67 9.41 7.27 5.91
CA ILE A 67 9.93 6.86 4.61
C ILE A 67 11.15 7.72 4.34
N TYR A 68 12.30 7.07 4.09
CA TYR A 68 13.52 7.74 3.67
C TYR A 68 13.68 7.57 2.16
N CYS A 69 13.85 8.69 1.45
CA CYS A 69 13.99 8.71 0.01
C CYS A 69 15.45 8.98 -0.36
N ASP A 70 16.01 8.19 -1.26
CA ASP A 70 17.32 8.49 -1.84
C ASP A 70 17.18 9.59 -2.91
N PRO A 71 17.85 10.74 -2.76
CA PRO A 71 17.81 11.79 -3.76
C PRO A 71 18.47 11.37 -5.07
N PRO A 72 18.16 12.04 -6.19
CA PRO A 72 18.66 11.66 -7.50
C PRO A 72 20.17 11.92 -7.66
N TYR A 73 20.96 10.84 -7.74
CA TYR A 73 22.44 10.88 -7.85
C TYR A 73 23.02 11.66 -9.05
N PHE A 74 22.29 11.77 -10.16
CA PHE A 74 22.76 12.41 -11.40
C PHE A 74 22.01 13.71 -11.71
N CYS A 75 21.44 14.33 -10.68
CA CYS A 75 20.77 15.61 -10.79
C CYS A 75 21.29 16.55 -9.70
N LYS A 76 21.91 17.66 -10.10
CA LYS A 76 22.49 18.64 -9.17
C LYS A 76 21.41 19.54 -8.58
N LYS A 77 20.45 19.96 -9.39
CA LYS A 77 19.33 20.80 -8.99
C LYS A 77 18.05 20.00 -9.14
N PHE A 78 17.43 19.63 -8.02
CA PHE A 78 16.13 18.99 -8.04
C PHE A 78 15.16 19.69 -7.11
N ARG A 79 13.86 19.55 -7.41
CA ARG A 79 12.78 19.89 -6.49
C ARG A 79 12.09 18.61 -6.01
N VAL A 80 11.58 18.66 -4.79
CA VAL A 80 10.69 17.62 -4.27
C VAL A 80 9.28 17.91 -4.80
N GLY A 81 8.60 16.87 -5.27
CA GLY A 81 7.23 16.95 -5.78
C GLY A 81 6.18 16.91 -4.68
N GLU A 82 4.93 16.75 -5.08
CA GLU A 82 3.78 16.69 -4.17
C GLU A 82 3.66 15.34 -3.47
N ARG A 83 4.21 14.27 -4.05
CA ARG A 83 4.22 12.94 -3.43
C ARG A 83 5.53 12.66 -2.72
N CYS A 84 5.47 11.84 -1.68
CA CYS A 84 6.69 11.37 -1.01
C CYS A 84 7.61 10.65 -2.01
N CYS A 85 8.90 10.98 -1.98
CA CYS A 85 9.94 10.49 -2.89
C CYS A 85 9.78 10.87 -4.37
N GLU A 86 8.92 11.83 -4.68
CA GLU A 86 8.84 12.40 -6.02
C GLU A 86 9.90 13.48 -6.18
N PHE A 87 10.77 13.32 -7.18
CA PHE A 87 11.83 14.27 -7.46
C PHE A 87 11.78 14.68 -8.92
N GLU A 88 11.86 15.98 -9.16
CA GLU A 88 11.95 16.55 -10.50
C GLU A 88 13.31 17.21 -10.69
N CYS A 89 13.98 16.86 -11.78
CA CYS A 89 15.29 17.40 -12.09
C CYS A 89 15.16 18.71 -12.86
N LEU A 90 15.85 19.74 -12.38
CA LEU A 90 15.87 21.10 -12.89
C LEU A 90 17.22 21.46 -13.52
N ASP A 91 18.08 20.46 -13.74
CA ASP A 91 19.34 20.65 -14.45
C ASP A 91 19.08 21.07 -15.91
N PRO A 92 19.93 21.93 -16.49
CA PRO A 92 19.78 22.37 -17.87
C PRO A 92 19.91 21.19 -18.84
N PRO A 93 19.26 21.27 -20.01
CA PRO A 93 19.30 20.21 -21.01
C PRO A 93 20.74 19.89 -21.41
N GLY A 94 21.14 18.64 -21.29
CA GLY A 94 22.49 18.15 -21.58
C GLY A 94 23.26 17.65 -20.36
N GLU A 95 22.94 18.16 -19.15
CA GLU A 95 23.50 17.64 -17.90
C GLU A 95 22.65 16.52 -17.27
N ASP A 96 21.39 16.37 -17.69
CA ASP A 96 20.40 15.44 -17.13
C ASP A 96 20.27 14.10 -17.88
N THR A 97 21.14 13.84 -18.86
CA THR A 97 21.07 12.66 -19.74
C THR A 97 21.04 11.33 -18.97
N ARG A 98 21.98 11.16 -18.03
CA ARG A 98 22.05 9.95 -17.16
C ARG A 98 20.88 9.84 -16.20
N TYR A 99 20.31 10.97 -15.77
CA TYR A 99 19.12 10.97 -14.93
C TYR A 99 17.90 10.44 -15.71
N ARG A 100 17.67 10.95 -16.93
CA ARG A 100 16.58 10.49 -17.80
C ARG A 100 16.72 9.03 -18.22
N GLU A 101 17.93 8.58 -18.54
CA GLU A 101 18.19 7.18 -18.89
C GLU A 101 17.84 6.24 -17.74
N ARG A 102 18.23 6.58 -16.50
CA ARG A 102 17.86 5.83 -15.30
C ARG A 102 16.34 5.81 -15.07
N GLN A 103 15.65 6.94 -15.25
CA GLN A 103 14.19 6.99 -15.13
C GLN A 103 13.51 6.07 -16.16
N ARG A 104 13.99 6.09 -17.42
CA ARG A 104 13.51 5.21 -18.48
C ARG A 104 13.73 3.74 -18.13
N LEU A 105 14.88 3.39 -17.59
CA LEU A 105 15.17 2.03 -17.14
C LEU A 105 14.23 1.59 -15.99
N ARG A 106 13.99 2.46 -15.00
CA ARG A 106 13.00 2.19 -13.93
C ARG A 106 11.61 1.92 -14.51
N ALA A 107 11.16 2.73 -15.46
CA ALA A 107 9.86 2.55 -16.12
C ALA A 107 9.77 1.20 -16.86
N LEU A 108 10.85 0.77 -17.53
CA LEU A 108 10.91 -0.54 -18.18
C LEU A 108 10.83 -1.71 -17.18
N ILE A 109 11.42 -1.57 -15.99
CA ILE A 109 11.35 -2.59 -14.93
C ILE A 109 9.93 -2.70 -14.39
N LEU A 110 9.31 -1.55 -14.10
CA LEU A 110 7.93 -1.48 -13.60
C LEU A 110 6.92 -2.01 -14.64
N ALA A 111 7.16 -1.79 -15.92
CA ALA A 111 6.34 -2.33 -17.00
C ALA A 111 6.55 -3.85 -17.22
N GLY A 112 7.46 -4.50 -16.47
CA GLY A 112 7.79 -5.92 -16.64
C GLY A 112 8.54 -6.23 -17.95
N ASN A 113 8.96 -5.22 -18.70
CA ASN A 113 9.64 -5.36 -20.00
C ASN A 113 11.17 -5.26 -19.86
N SER A 114 11.70 -5.64 -18.70
CA SER A 114 13.14 -5.59 -18.46
C SER A 114 13.79 -6.89 -18.86
N SER A 115 14.77 -6.80 -19.75
CA SER A 115 15.69 -7.90 -20.09
C SER A 115 16.72 -8.19 -18.98
N ALA A 116 16.50 -7.69 -17.77
CA ALA A 116 17.40 -7.92 -16.64
C ALA A 116 17.38 -9.40 -16.29
N THR A 117 18.51 -10.07 -16.49
CA THR A 117 18.69 -11.45 -16.05
C THR A 117 18.56 -11.48 -14.54
N HIS A 118 17.43 -11.93 -14.01
CA HIS A 118 17.35 -12.31 -12.61
C HIS A 118 18.33 -13.47 -12.41
N PRO A 119 19.37 -13.34 -11.56
CA PRO A 119 20.07 -14.52 -11.08
C PRO A 119 19.03 -15.31 -10.30
N GLY A 120 18.47 -16.35 -10.94
CA GLY A 120 17.59 -17.28 -10.28
C GLY A 120 18.30 -17.92 -9.08
N PRO A 121 17.55 -18.42 -8.09
CA PRO A 121 18.16 -19.12 -6.96
C PRO A 121 19.08 -20.22 -7.50
N SER A 122 20.34 -20.18 -7.08
CA SER A 122 21.36 -21.17 -7.43
C SER A 122 20.79 -22.58 -7.25
N ALA A 123 20.92 -23.42 -8.28
CA ALA A 123 20.42 -24.80 -8.30
C ALA A 123 20.92 -25.66 -7.12
N GLU A 124 21.99 -25.22 -6.45
CA GLU A 124 22.57 -25.79 -5.24
C GLU A 124 21.55 -25.90 -4.07
N LEU A 125 20.63 -24.94 -3.90
CA LEU A 125 19.70 -24.96 -2.76
C LEU A 125 18.54 -25.96 -2.93
N LYS A 126 18.19 -26.32 -4.18
CA LYS A 126 17.15 -27.33 -4.46
C LYS A 126 17.63 -28.75 -4.17
N ALA A 127 18.91 -29.05 -4.35
CA ALA A 127 19.46 -30.38 -4.08
C ALA A 127 19.52 -30.70 -2.57
N GLY A 128 19.89 -29.72 -1.74
CA GLY A 128 20.03 -29.91 -0.28
C GLY A 128 18.70 -30.19 0.43
N ILE A 129 17.61 -29.53 0.03
CA ILE A 129 16.29 -29.71 0.64
C ILE A 129 15.71 -31.09 0.31
N SER A 130 15.98 -31.61 -0.90
CA SER A 130 15.54 -32.94 -1.31
C SER A 130 16.23 -34.07 -0.52
N LEU A 131 17.50 -33.89 -0.15
CA LEU A 131 18.25 -34.89 0.64
C LEU A 131 17.78 -34.94 2.09
N LEU A 132 17.52 -33.78 2.71
CA LEU A 132 16.99 -33.72 4.08
C LEU A 132 15.59 -34.31 4.19
N ALA A 133 14.71 -34.04 3.21
CA ALA A 133 13.36 -34.60 3.18
C ALA A 133 13.37 -36.14 3.04
N VAL A 134 14.26 -36.69 2.21
CA VAL A 134 14.44 -38.15 2.06
C VAL A 134 15.04 -38.77 3.33
N ALA A 135 15.98 -38.10 4.00
CA ALA A 135 16.56 -38.59 5.23
C ALA A 135 15.52 -38.66 6.37
N VAL A 136 14.70 -37.62 6.57
CA VAL A 136 13.67 -37.61 7.62
C VAL A 136 12.59 -38.68 7.36
N ALA A 137 12.18 -38.89 6.11
CA ALA A 137 11.21 -39.94 5.75
C ALA A 137 11.72 -41.38 5.95
N ARG A 138 13.03 -41.57 6.17
CA ARG A 138 13.62 -42.88 6.51
C ARG A 138 13.74 -43.13 8.01
N PHE A 139 13.48 -42.12 8.85
CA PHE A 139 13.58 -42.18 10.30
C PHE A 139 12.22 -42.09 11.02
N VAL A 140 11.10 -42.11 10.29
CA VAL A 140 9.72 -42.22 10.80
C VAL A 140 9.08 -43.50 10.31
#